data_AF-A0A971J924-F1
#
_entry.id   AF-A0A971J924-F1
#
_cell.length_a   1.000
_cell.length_b   1.000
_cell.length_c   1.000
_cell.angle_alpha   90.00
_cell.angle_beta   90.00
_cell.angle_gamma   90.00
#
_symmetry.space_group_name_H-M   'P 1'
#
loop_
_entity.id
_entity.type
_entity.pdbx_description
1 polymer ?
#
loop_
_entity_poly.entity_id
_entity_poly.type
_entity_poly.pdbx_seq_one_letter_code
_entity_poly.pdbx_strand_id
1 'polypeptide(L)'
;FPQGCHDPLGGTFVLQNKPPEICGKGTVLVVCAGTSDLAVAREAAVTARTFGNSVEEIADVGVAGLHRLFAQADKLRHAAVIIVVAGMEGALPSVIGGLVPVPVIAVPTSVGYGAAFHGLAALLGMLNSCANGVTVVNIDNGFGAACAATRINRNGT
;
A
#
# COMPACT_ATOMS: atom_id res chain seq x y z
N PHE A 1 -17.26 -4.89 22.72
CA PHE A 1 -16.27 -3.80 22.90
C PHE A 1 -16.87 -2.49 22.38
N PRO A 2 -17.53 -1.68 23.23
CA PRO A 2 -18.35 -0.55 22.78
C PRO A 2 -17.57 0.64 22.18
N GLN A 3 -16.23 0.63 22.25
CA GLN A 3 -15.36 1.71 21.75
C GLN A 3 -14.49 1.31 20.55
N GLY A 4 -14.64 0.08 20.02
CA GLY A 4 -13.87 -0.37 18.86
C GLY A 4 -14.53 0.01 17.55
N CYS A 5 -13.72 0.37 16.54
CA CYS A 5 -14.16 0.60 15.18
C CYS A 5 -13.83 -0.63 14.33
N HIS A 6 -14.85 -1.21 13.69
CA HIS A 6 -14.68 -2.32 12.77
C HIS A 6 -14.75 -1.81 11.33
N ASP A 7 -13.71 -2.07 10.54
CA ASP A 7 -13.73 -1.87 9.08
C ASP A 7 -13.93 -3.24 8.42
N PRO A 8 -15.16 -3.55 7.94
CA PRO A 8 -15.46 -4.84 7.34
C PRO A 8 -14.77 -5.03 5.99
N LEU A 9 -14.41 -3.96 5.28
CA LEU A 9 -13.71 -4.07 3.99
C LEU A 9 -12.25 -4.43 4.22
N GLY A 10 -11.58 -3.76 5.14
CA GLY A 10 -10.20 -4.06 5.53
C GLY A 10 -10.05 -5.33 6.39
N GLY A 11 -11.13 -5.90 6.89
CA GLY A 11 -11.08 -7.00 7.86
C GLY A 11 -10.42 -6.60 9.19
N THR A 12 -10.42 -5.30 9.52
CA THR A 12 -9.71 -4.77 10.69
C THR A 12 -10.64 -4.39 11.81
N PHE A 13 -10.16 -4.55 13.04
CA PHE A 13 -10.82 -4.06 14.24
C PHE A 13 -9.81 -3.20 15.03
N VAL A 14 -10.11 -1.91 15.16
CA VAL A 14 -9.26 -0.96 15.87
C VAL A 14 -9.89 -0.62 17.20
N LEU A 15 -9.15 -0.86 18.28
CA LEU A 15 -9.47 -0.36 19.61
C LEU A 15 -8.46 0.72 19.99
N GLN A 16 -8.92 1.98 20.05
CA GLN A 16 -8.10 3.12 20.44
C GLN A 16 -8.72 3.85 21.63
N ASN A 17 -7.96 3.97 22.71
CA ASN A 17 -8.41 4.70 23.91
C ASN A 17 -8.34 6.23 23.70
N LYS A 18 -7.45 6.69 22.82
CA LYS A 18 -7.32 8.10 22.42
C LYS A 18 -6.93 8.18 20.93
N PRO A 19 -7.28 9.28 20.22
CA PRO A 19 -6.80 9.50 18.87
C PRO A 19 -5.27 9.48 18.83
N PRO A 20 -4.66 8.89 17.80
CA PRO A 20 -3.22 8.89 17.65
C PRO A 20 -2.73 10.30 17.31
N GLU A 21 -1.60 10.69 17.89
CA GLU A 21 -0.92 11.92 17.50
C GLU A 21 -0.28 11.72 16.12
N ILE A 22 -0.53 12.66 15.20
CA ILE A 22 0.03 12.58 13.85
C ILE A 22 1.54 12.86 13.92
N CYS A 23 2.34 11.90 13.49
CA CYS A 23 3.79 11.96 13.48
C CYS A 23 4.36 11.31 12.21
N GLY A 24 5.55 11.75 11.81
CA GLY A 24 6.25 11.27 10.62
C GLY A 24 6.68 12.42 9.71
N LYS A 25 7.48 12.10 8.70
CA LYS A 25 8.06 13.10 7.78
C LYS A 25 7.10 13.60 6.72
N GLY A 26 6.06 12.84 6.41
CA GLY A 26 5.04 13.22 5.45
C GLY A 26 3.97 12.15 5.31
N THR A 27 3.27 12.20 4.17
CA THR A 27 2.14 11.31 3.87
C THR A 27 2.62 9.91 3.50
N VAL A 28 2.04 8.89 4.14
CA VAL A 28 2.08 7.51 3.65
C VAL A 28 0.96 7.36 2.62
N LEU A 29 1.31 7.16 1.37
CA LEU A 29 0.34 7.04 0.28
C LEU A 29 0.06 5.56 0.01
N VAL A 30 -1.19 5.14 0.14
CA VAL A 30 -1.62 3.78 -0.20
C VAL A 30 -2.25 3.78 -1.58
N VAL A 31 -1.68 3.02 -2.50
CA VAL A 31 -2.09 2.93 -3.90
C VAL A 31 -2.58 1.53 -4.19
N CYS A 32 -3.82 1.41 -4.65
CA CYS A 32 -4.52 0.16 -4.90
C CYS A 32 -4.76 -0.01 -6.41
N ALA A 33 -4.28 -1.11 -6.98
CA ALA A 33 -4.34 -1.34 -8.43
C ALA A 33 -5.78 -1.50 -8.93
N GLY A 34 -6.59 -2.34 -8.28
CA GLY A 34 -7.99 -2.55 -8.63
C GLY A 34 -8.90 -2.59 -7.42
N THR A 35 -10.21 -2.68 -7.67
CA THR A 35 -11.22 -2.79 -6.61
C THR A 35 -11.09 -4.09 -5.80
N SER A 36 -10.65 -5.18 -6.43
CA SER A 36 -10.42 -6.46 -5.76
C SER A 36 -9.31 -6.38 -4.69
N ASP A 37 -8.35 -5.47 -4.85
CA ASP A 37 -7.23 -5.27 -3.92
C ASP A 37 -7.62 -4.42 -2.69
N LEU A 38 -8.83 -3.86 -2.66
CA LEU A 38 -9.25 -2.86 -1.68
C LEU A 38 -9.19 -3.35 -0.23
N ALA A 39 -9.47 -4.63 0.02
CA ALA A 39 -9.41 -5.17 1.38
C ALA A 39 -8.00 -5.03 1.98
N VAL A 40 -6.98 -5.44 1.22
CA VAL A 40 -5.57 -5.36 1.64
C VAL A 40 -5.10 -3.89 1.70
N ALA A 41 -5.54 -3.05 0.76
CA ALA A 41 -5.24 -1.61 0.79
C ALA A 41 -5.85 -0.91 2.01
N ARG A 42 -7.10 -1.25 2.36
CA ARG A 42 -7.77 -0.73 3.55
C ARG A 42 -7.10 -1.18 4.83
N GLU A 43 -6.70 -2.46 4.92
CA GLU A 43 -5.92 -2.96 6.06
C GLU A 43 -4.66 -2.11 6.26
N ALA A 44 -3.89 -1.87 5.19
CA ALA A 44 -2.70 -1.04 5.25
C ALA A 44 -3.01 0.40 5.69
N ALA A 45 -4.04 1.02 5.10
CA ALA A 45 -4.39 2.41 5.40
C ALA A 45 -4.90 2.59 6.84
N VAL A 46 -5.79 1.71 7.30
CA VAL A 46 -6.29 1.72 8.69
C VAL A 46 -5.16 1.46 9.67
N THR A 47 -4.29 0.49 9.39
CA THR A 47 -3.13 0.20 10.24
C THR A 47 -2.18 1.39 10.33
N ALA A 48 -1.82 2.01 9.20
CA ALA A 48 -0.92 3.16 9.17
C ALA A 48 -1.51 4.39 9.89
N ARG A 49 -2.81 4.64 9.76
CA ARG A 49 -3.52 5.68 10.52
C ARG A 49 -3.54 5.36 12.02
N THR A 50 -3.71 4.10 12.38
CA THR A 50 -3.70 3.65 13.79
C THR A 50 -2.34 3.91 14.44
N PHE A 51 -1.26 3.80 13.67
CA PHE A 51 0.08 4.21 14.08
C PHE A 51 0.34 5.72 14.01
N GLY A 52 -0.64 6.56 13.70
CA GLY A 52 -0.49 8.02 13.70
C GLY A 52 0.26 8.58 12.48
N ASN A 53 0.26 7.89 11.34
CA ASN A 53 0.72 8.50 10.09
C ASN A 53 -0.38 9.38 9.48
N SER A 54 0.01 10.43 8.76
CA SER A 54 -0.86 11.02 7.74
C SER A 54 -0.97 10.03 6.57
N VAL A 55 -2.19 9.66 6.17
CA VAL A 55 -2.42 8.65 5.15
C VAL A 55 -3.38 9.17 4.08
N GLU A 56 -2.98 9.04 2.83
CA GLU A 56 -3.85 9.22 1.67
C GLU A 56 -4.02 7.90 0.91
N GLU A 57 -5.15 7.75 0.23
CA GLU A 57 -5.49 6.55 -0.53
C GLU A 57 -5.81 6.92 -1.98
N ILE A 58 -5.26 6.14 -2.91
CA ILE A 58 -5.59 6.17 -4.34
C ILE A 58 -6.03 4.75 -4.70
N ALA A 59 -7.18 4.61 -5.36
CA ALA A 59 -7.71 3.33 -5.79
C ALA A 59 -8.01 3.30 -7.28
N ASP A 60 -8.02 2.09 -7.83
CA ASP A 60 -8.31 1.81 -9.24
C ASP A 60 -7.34 2.50 -10.22
N VAL A 61 -6.03 2.36 -9.97
CA VAL A 61 -4.95 2.90 -10.82
C VAL A 61 -4.03 1.82 -11.38
N GLY A 62 -4.59 0.66 -11.70
CA GLY A 62 -3.87 -0.49 -12.25
C GLY A 62 -3.23 -0.23 -13.63
N VAL A 63 -2.33 -1.13 -14.03
CA VAL A 63 -1.50 -0.99 -15.24
C VAL A 63 -2.33 -0.95 -16.53
N ALA A 64 -3.50 -1.59 -16.58
CA ALA A 64 -4.41 -1.50 -17.72
C ALA A 64 -4.92 -0.08 -18.01
N GLY A 65 -4.78 0.85 -17.06
CA GLY A 65 -5.26 2.22 -17.16
C GLY A 65 -4.27 3.25 -16.62
N LEU A 66 -3.01 3.21 -17.04
CA LEU A 66 -1.93 4.08 -16.52
C LEU A 66 -2.25 5.59 -16.53
N HIS A 67 -3.11 6.06 -17.43
CA HIS A 67 -3.59 7.44 -17.42
C HIS A 67 -4.22 7.84 -16.07
N ARG A 68 -4.90 6.91 -15.38
CA ARG A 68 -5.47 7.14 -14.04
C ARG A 68 -4.38 7.31 -12.98
N LEU A 69 -3.28 6.56 -13.09
CA LEU A 69 -2.11 6.72 -12.23
C LEU A 69 -1.43 8.08 -12.49
N PHE A 70 -1.22 8.45 -13.75
CA PHE A 70 -0.58 9.72 -14.11
C PHE A 70 -1.39 10.95 -13.69
N ALA A 71 -2.73 10.85 -13.65
CA ALA A 71 -3.58 11.89 -13.07
C ALA A 71 -3.32 12.12 -11.56
N GLN A 72 -2.62 11.21 -10.89
CA GLN A 72 -2.22 11.32 -9.48
C GLN A 72 -0.71 11.62 -9.30
N ALA A 73 -0.02 12.03 -10.36
CA ALA A 73 1.43 12.25 -10.36
C ALA A 73 1.90 13.18 -9.22
N ASP A 74 1.14 14.23 -8.91
CA ASP A 74 1.52 15.16 -7.84
C ASP A 74 1.49 14.47 -6.47
N LYS A 75 0.46 13.68 -6.16
CA LYS A 75 0.40 12.93 -4.90
C LYS A 75 1.53 11.92 -4.79
N LEU A 76 1.81 11.19 -5.87
CA LEU A 76 2.90 10.21 -5.93
C LEU A 76 4.25 10.87 -5.63
N ARG A 77 4.50 12.08 -6.15
CA ARG A 77 5.77 12.81 -5.95
C ARG A 77 5.93 13.43 -4.56
N HIS A 78 4.84 13.76 -3.87
CA HIS A 78 4.87 14.40 -2.55
C HIS A 78 4.75 13.41 -1.38
N ALA A 79 4.49 12.13 -1.65
CA ALA A 79 4.45 11.10 -0.62
C ALA A 79 5.84 10.91 0.02
N ALA A 80 5.88 10.60 1.31
CA ALA A 80 7.11 10.24 2.01
C ALA A 80 7.44 8.75 1.86
N VAL A 81 6.42 7.90 1.81
CA VAL A 81 6.51 6.45 1.56
C VAL A 81 5.25 6.04 0.81
N ILE A 82 5.37 5.13 -0.15
CA ILE A 82 4.22 4.63 -0.93
C ILE A 82 4.04 3.14 -0.68
N ILE A 83 2.85 2.74 -0.26
CA ILE A 83 2.43 1.34 -0.20
C ILE A 83 1.65 1.06 -1.48
N VAL A 84 2.07 0.08 -2.28
CA VAL A 84 1.40 -0.29 -3.54
C VAL A 84 0.85 -1.70 -3.41
N VAL A 85 -0.48 -1.80 -3.46
CA VAL A 85 -1.23 -3.04 -3.33
C VAL A 85 -1.75 -3.46 -4.70
N ALA A 86 -1.33 -4.64 -5.18
CA ALA A 86 -1.70 -5.11 -6.51
C ALA A 86 -1.66 -6.65 -6.64
N GLY A 87 -2.64 -7.19 -7.34
CA GLY A 87 -2.69 -8.61 -7.74
C GLY A 87 -2.21 -8.85 -9.17
N MET A 88 -2.66 -9.98 -9.74
CA MET A 88 -2.33 -10.42 -11.11
C MET A 88 -0.81 -10.56 -11.35
N GLU A 89 -0.25 -9.82 -12.29
CA GLU A 89 1.18 -9.82 -12.63
C GLU A 89 2.05 -8.95 -11.71
N GLY A 90 1.45 -8.19 -10.78
CA GLY A 90 2.19 -7.40 -9.78
C GLY A 90 3.07 -6.30 -10.37
N ALA A 91 2.75 -5.77 -11.55
CA ALA A 91 3.61 -4.81 -12.26
C ALA A 91 3.54 -3.36 -11.74
N LEU A 92 2.46 -2.97 -11.05
CA LEU A 92 2.22 -1.58 -10.63
C LEU A 92 3.34 -0.99 -9.73
N PRO A 93 3.89 -1.70 -8.72
CA PRO A 93 4.99 -1.18 -7.91
C PRO A 93 6.24 -0.84 -8.73
N SER A 94 6.54 -1.62 -9.78
CA SER A 94 7.67 -1.35 -10.67
C SER A 94 7.47 -0.07 -11.47
N VAL A 95 6.23 0.18 -11.94
CA VAL A 95 5.89 1.44 -12.62
C VAL A 95 6.07 2.62 -11.66
N ILE A 96 5.49 2.53 -10.46
CA ILE A 96 5.56 3.62 -9.47
C ILE A 96 7.00 3.87 -9.02
N GLY A 97 7.79 2.83 -8.77
CA GLY A 97 9.21 2.97 -8.40
C GLY A 97 10.07 3.63 -9.48
N GLY A 98 9.66 3.58 -10.75
CA GLY A 98 10.30 4.35 -11.82
C GLY A 98 9.90 5.83 -11.88
N LEU A 99 8.84 6.23 -11.18
CA LEU A 99 8.26 7.59 -11.23
C LEU A 99 8.58 8.44 -10.00
N VAL A 100 9.00 7.82 -8.90
CA VAL A 100 9.11 8.48 -7.59
C VAL A 100 10.49 8.28 -6.97
N PRO A 101 11.03 9.26 -6.23
CA PRO A 101 12.32 9.13 -5.56
C PRO A 101 12.23 8.55 -4.14
N VAL A 102 11.03 8.11 -3.71
CA VAL A 102 10.75 7.69 -2.33
C VAL A 102 10.56 6.18 -2.22
N PRO A 103 10.72 5.58 -1.02
CA PRO A 103 10.55 4.14 -0.84
C PRO A 103 9.16 3.65 -1.24
N VAL A 104 9.13 2.52 -1.95
CA VAL A 104 7.91 1.83 -2.38
C VAL A 104 7.83 0.48 -1.69
N ILE A 105 6.74 0.22 -0.98
CA ILE A 105 6.45 -1.05 -0.33
C ILE A 105 5.37 -1.76 -1.14
N ALA A 106 5.74 -2.82 -1.84
CA ALA A 106 4.88 -3.62 -2.67
C ALA A 106 4.18 -4.70 -1.82
N VAL A 107 2.85 -4.76 -1.92
CA VAL A 107 2.00 -5.75 -1.26
C VAL A 107 1.33 -6.59 -2.35
N PRO A 108 1.83 -7.80 -2.63
CA PRO A 108 1.15 -8.69 -3.56
C PRO A 108 -0.15 -9.15 -2.93
N THR A 109 -1.22 -9.20 -3.70
CA THR A 109 -2.51 -9.73 -3.22
C THR A 109 -2.79 -11.11 -3.81
N SER A 110 -3.56 -11.92 -3.09
CA SER A 110 -3.96 -13.25 -3.54
C SER A 110 -5.09 -13.23 -4.59
N VAL A 111 -5.56 -12.03 -4.96
CA VAL A 111 -6.61 -11.85 -5.97
C VAL A 111 -6.11 -12.17 -7.37
N GLY A 112 -7.05 -12.33 -8.28
CA GLY A 112 -6.79 -12.70 -9.67
C GLY A 112 -7.20 -14.13 -9.97
N TYR A 113 -7.02 -14.53 -11.22
CA TYR A 113 -7.48 -15.82 -11.73
C TYR A 113 -6.42 -16.45 -12.65
N GLY A 114 -6.58 -17.75 -12.93
CA GLY A 114 -5.68 -18.49 -13.82
C GLY A 114 -4.24 -18.47 -13.30
N ALA A 115 -3.35 -17.82 -14.06
CA ALA A 115 -1.92 -17.77 -13.78
C ALA A 115 -1.52 -16.84 -12.60
N ALA A 116 -2.47 -16.26 -11.86
CA ALA A 116 -2.18 -15.50 -10.65
C ALA A 116 -1.66 -16.39 -9.50
N PHE A 117 -2.02 -17.67 -9.48
CA PHE A 117 -1.62 -18.66 -8.48
C PHE A 117 -1.71 -18.15 -7.03
N HIS A 118 -2.88 -17.61 -6.65
CA HIS A 118 -3.15 -17.06 -5.32
C HIS A 118 -2.10 -16.02 -4.87
N GLY A 119 -1.67 -15.16 -5.79
CA GLY A 119 -0.73 -14.08 -5.53
C GLY A 119 0.74 -14.46 -5.69
N LEU A 120 1.07 -15.73 -5.96
CA LEU A 120 2.45 -16.14 -6.21
C LEU A 120 3.04 -15.44 -7.44
N ALA A 121 2.25 -15.27 -8.50
CA ALA A 121 2.69 -14.55 -9.68
C ALA A 121 3.00 -13.08 -9.37
N ALA A 122 2.11 -12.41 -8.64
CA ALA A 122 2.31 -11.03 -8.19
C ALA A 122 3.54 -10.91 -7.28
N LEU A 123 3.70 -11.80 -6.29
CA LEU A 123 4.84 -11.82 -5.38
C LEU A 123 6.17 -11.94 -6.13
N LEU A 124 6.29 -12.93 -7.02
CA LEU A 124 7.49 -13.14 -7.81
C LEU A 124 7.76 -11.98 -8.77
N GLY A 125 6.71 -11.45 -9.41
CA GLY A 125 6.81 -10.28 -10.28
C GLY A 125 7.32 -9.03 -9.55
N MET A 126 6.81 -8.77 -8.35
CA MET A 126 7.24 -7.66 -7.51
C MET A 126 8.68 -7.84 -7.01
N LEU A 127 9.07 -9.06 -6.59
CA LEU A 127 10.43 -9.36 -6.14
C LEU A 127 11.46 -9.25 -7.27
N ASN A 128 11.05 -9.54 -8.50
CA ASN A 128 11.91 -9.45 -9.68
C ASN A 128 11.94 -8.04 -10.29
N SER A 129 11.33 -7.04 -9.63
CA SER A 129 11.33 -5.66 -10.09
C SER A 129 12.75 -5.10 -10.16
N CYS A 130 13.07 -4.41 -11.26
CA CYS A 130 14.32 -3.66 -11.40
C CYS A 130 14.20 -2.20 -10.91
N ALA A 131 13.01 -1.78 -10.44
CA ALA A 131 12.81 -0.43 -9.97
C ALA A 131 13.51 -0.23 -8.62
N ASN A 132 14.29 0.85 -8.51
CA ASN A 132 15.00 1.16 -7.28
C ASN A 132 14.02 1.52 -6.16
N GLY A 133 14.38 1.15 -4.92
CA GLY A 133 13.59 1.52 -3.75
C GLY A 133 12.29 0.72 -3.54
N VAL A 134 12.05 -0.33 -4.33
CA VAL A 134 10.95 -1.27 -4.12
C VAL A 134 11.36 -2.34 -3.10
N THR A 135 10.52 -2.54 -2.09
CA THR A 135 10.62 -3.64 -1.11
C THR A 135 9.29 -4.38 -1.08
N VAL A 136 9.31 -5.70 -0.90
CA VAL A 136 8.11 -6.53 -1.02
C VAL A 136 7.78 -7.17 0.33
N VAL A 137 6.51 -7.13 0.72
CA VAL A 137 6.01 -7.87 1.89
C VAL A 137 5.30 -9.16 1.46
N ASN A 138 4.88 -9.96 2.44
CA ASN A 138 4.15 -11.18 2.14
C ASN A 138 2.79 -10.91 1.45
N ILE A 139 2.23 -11.94 0.81
CA ILE A 139 0.93 -11.87 0.15
C ILE A 139 -0.16 -11.47 1.16
N ASP A 140 -1.01 -10.54 0.74
CA ASP A 140 -2.11 -9.94 1.51
C ASP A 140 -1.69 -9.23 2.81
N ASN A 141 -0.40 -8.95 3.00
CA ASN A 141 0.12 -8.40 4.26
C ASN A 141 0.08 -6.86 4.30
N GLY A 142 -1.11 -6.28 4.24
CA GLY A 142 -1.32 -4.84 4.36
C GLY A 142 -0.85 -4.29 5.72
N PHE A 143 -1.08 -5.04 6.79
CA PHE A 143 -0.59 -4.72 8.13
C PHE A 143 0.94 -4.57 8.18
N GLY A 144 1.67 -5.54 7.63
CA GLY A 144 3.15 -5.54 7.60
C GLY A 144 3.69 -4.39 6.77
N ALA A 145 3.04 -4.08 5.65
CA ALA A 145 3.39 -2.92 4.83
C ALA A 145 3.22 -1.60 5.59
N ALA A 146 2.11 -1.44 6.31
CA ALA A 146 1.87 -0.26 7.15
C ALA A 146 2.89 -0.12 8.29
N CYS A 147 3.28 -1.22 8.93
CA CYS A 147 4.33 -1.23 9.94
C CYS A 147 5.68 -0.79 9.35
N ALA A 148 6.06 -1.33 8.19
CA ALA A 148 7.29 -0.96 7.50
C ALA A 148 7.27 0.53 7.10
N ALA A 149 6.17 0.99 6.49
CA ALA A 149 5.99 2.38 6.09
C ALA A 149 6.10 3.33 7.28
N THR A 150 5.48 2.98 8.41
CA THR A 150 5.55 3.77 9.65
C THR A 150 6.99 3.92 10.14
N ARG A 151 7.77 2.83 10.13
CA ARG A 151 9.17 2.87 10.58
C ARG A 151 10.02 3.73 9.65
N ILE A 152 9.85 3.58 8.34
CA ILE A 152 10.56 4.39 7.35
C ILE A 152 10.19 5.87 7.49
N ASN A 153 8.90 6.18 7.61
CA ASN A 153 8.38 7.55 7.72
C ASN A 153 8.78 8.25 9.03
N ARG A 154 9.28 7.50 10.03
CA ARG A 154 9.77 8.03 11.31
C ARG A 154 11.29 8.09 11.40
N ASN A 155 11.99 7.12 10.80
CA ASN A 155 13.43 6.89 11.02
C ASN A 155 14.33 7.32 9.86
N GLY A 156 13.80 7.96 8.81
CA GLY A 156 14.69 8.70 7.92
C GLY A 156 15.44 9.74 8.75
N THR A 157 16.75 9.83 8.63
CA THR A 157 17.49 11.06 8.97
C THR A 157 17.20 12.11 7.91
#